data_AF-A0A9D0KWY7-F1
#
_entry.id   AF-A0A9D0KWY7-F1
#
_cell.length_a   1.000
_cell.length_b   1.000
_cell.length_c   1.000
_cell.angle_alpha   90.00
_cell.angle_beta   90.00
_cell.angle_gamma   90.00
#
_symmetry.space_group_name_H-M   'P 1'
#
loop_
_entity.id
_entity.type
_entity.pdbx_description
1 polymer ?
#
loop_
_entity_poly.entity_id
_entity_poly.type
_entity_poly.pdbx_seq_one_letter_code
_entity_poly.pdbx_strand_id
1 'polypeptide(L)' 'KSHKEEIINLIRNVEQNEMAYRPLERVINMEDEGDKITITTTYEHLARRIGEAVHRAYKGDLNFKYPEGTKYIRVHWKR' A
#
# COMPACT_ATOMS: atom_id res chain seq x y z
N LYS A 1 -19.81 -4.42 -6.93
CA LYS A 1 -18.68 -3.91 -6.14
C LYS A 1 -17.54 -3.67 -7.09
N SER A 2 -17.00 -2.47 -7.11
CA SER A 2 -15.86 -2.17 -7.98
C SER A 2 -14.64 -2.85 -7.39
N HIS A 3 -13.82 -3.47 -8.25
CA HIS A 3 -12.49 -3.97 -7.93
C HIS A 3 -11.64 -2.99 -7.10
N LYS A 4 -11.89 -1.69 -7.25
CA LYS A 4 -11.28 -0.60 -6.49
C LYS A 4 -11.65 -0.60 -5.00
N GLU A 5 -12.94 -0.74 -4.68
CA GLU A 5 -13.42 -0.74 -3.29
C GLU A 5 -12.84 -1.92 -2.50
N GLU A 6 -12.71 -3.07 -3.16
CA GLU A 6 -12.12 -4.25 -2.54
C GLU A 6 -10.63 -4.08 -2.26
N ILE A 7 -9.89 -3.45 -3.19
CA ILE A 7 -8.48 -3.09 -2.96
C ILE A 7 -8.34 -2.13 -1.79
N ILE A 8 -9.18 -1.08 -1.70
CA ILE A 8 -9.17 -0.13 -0.58
C ILE A 8 -9.46 -0.84 0.75
N ASN A 9 -10.44 -1.76 0.77
CA ASN A 9 -10.74 -2.55 1.96
C ASN A 9 -9.57 -3.46 2.36
N LEU A 10 -8.90 -4.09 1.39
CA LEU A 10 -7.70 -4.89 1.64
C LEU A 10 -6.58 -4.04 2.26
N ILE A 11 -6.33 -2.83 1.73
CA ILE A 11 -5.33 -1.91 2.28
C ILE A 11 -5.62 -1.58 3.73
N ARG A 12 -6.87 -1.19 4.04
CA ARG A 12 -7.29 -0.87 5.43
C ARG A 12 -7.12 -2.07 6.36
N ASN A 13 -7.47 -3.28 5.90
CA ASN A 13 -7.28 -4.48 6.69
C ASN A 13 -5.78 -4.75 6.96
N VAL A 14 -4.91 -4.56 5.97
CA VAL A 14 -3.46 -4.70 6.16
C VAL A 14 -2.96 -3.68 7.19
N GLU A 15 -3.36 -2.42 7.08
CA GLU A 15 -3.03 -1.38 8.05
C GLU A 15 -3.48 -1.74 9.46
N GLN A 16 -4.74 -2.13 9.65
CA GLN A 16 -5.27 -2.47 10.98
C GLN A 16 -4.55 -3.66 11.61
N ASN A 17 -4.21 -4.68 10.82
CA ASN A 17 -3.41 -5.80 11.29
C ASN A 17 -1.99 -5.37 11.69
N GLU A 18 -1.40 -4.43 10.97
CA GLU A 18 -0.08 -3.87 11.33
C GLU A 18 -0.11 -3.04 12.59
N MET A 19 -1.14 -2.22 12.76
CA MET A 19 -1.29 -1.38 13.94
C MET A 19 -1.35 -2.19 15.24
N ALA A 20 -1.81 -3.45 15.19
CA ALA A 20 -1.82 -4.34 16.35
C ALA A 20 -0.41 -4.64 16.90
N TYR A 21 0.61 -4.66 16.04
CA TYR A 21 2.00 -4.93 16.42
C TYR A 21 2.88 -3.68 16.36
N ARG A 22 2.53 -2.71 15.50
CA ARG A 22 3.29 -1.49 15.21
C ARG A 22 2.35 -0.28 15.19
N PRO A 23 1.93 0.25 16.36
CA PRO A 23 0.85 1.26 16.44
C PRO A 23 1.11 2.59 15.72
N LEU A 24 2.37 2.88 15.37
CA LEU A 24 2.78 4.08 14.64
C LEU A 24 2.80 3.89 13.12
N GLU A 25 2.77 2.66 12.62
CA GLU A 25 2.65 2.38 11.19
C GLU A 25 1.20 2.58 10.73
N ARG A 26 0.97 3.59 9.89
CA ARG A 26 -0.37 4.02 9.44
C ARG A 26 -0.33 4.57 8.02
N VAL A 27 -1.47 4.51 7.34
CA VAL A 27 -1.76 5.28 6.13
C VAL A 27 -2.13 6.70 6.55
N ILE A 28 -1.37 7.68 6.09
CA ILE A 28 -1.59 9.10 6.42
C ILE A 28 -2.28 9.86 5.30
N ASN A 29 -2.27 9.33 4.09
CA ASN A 29 -2.99 9.90 2.97
C ASN A 29 -3.41 8.81 1.97
N MET A 30 -4.56 9.01 1.35
CA MET A 30 -5.07 8.19 0.26
C MET A 30 -5.76 9.10 -0.74
N GLU A 31 -5.14 9.30 -1.89
CA GLU A 31 -5.63 10.14 -2.97
C GLU A 31 -6.12 9.26 -4.11
N ASP A 32 -7.34 9.55 -4.55
CA ASP A 32 -8.00 8.83 -5.62
C ASP A 32 -8.17 9.76 -6.83
N GLU A 33 -7.40 9.50 -7.89
CA GLU A 33 -7.40 10.28 -9.12
C GLU A 33 -8.27 9.63 -10.22
N GLY A 34 -9.09 8.64 -9.85
CA GLY A 34 -9.98 7.93 -10.77
C GLY A 34 -9.31 6.71 -11.41
N ASP A 35 -8.22 6.91 -12.14
CA ASP A 35 -7.44 5.87 -12.82
C ASP A 35 -6.37 5.22 -11.93
N LYS A 36 -5.92 5.94 -10.90
CA LYS A 36 -4.93 5.49 -9.93
C LYS A 36 -5.30 5.90 -8.51
N ILE A 37 -4.73 5.17 -7.54
CA ILE A 37 -4.80 5.52 -6.12
C ILE A 37 -3.36 5.68 -5.62
N THR A 38 -3.08 6.82 -5.00
CA THR A 38 -1.80 7.10 -4.34
C THR A 38 -1.99 6.98 -2.84
N ILE A 39 -1.09 6.24 -2.18
CA ILE A 39 -1.17 5.99 -0.74
C ILE A 39 0.15 6.42 -0.11
N THR A 40 0.07 7.21 0.97
CA THR A 40 1.23 7.62 1.75
C THR A 40 1.16 6.97 3.13
N THR A 41 2.25 6.32 3.55
CA THR A 41 2.37 5.67 4.85
C THR A 41 3.41 6.37 5.72
N THR A 42 3.33 6.20 7.05
CA THR A 42 4.35 6.72 7.99
C THR A 42 5.68 5.98 7.89
N TYR A 43 5.68 4.70 7.48
CA TYR A 43 6.88 3.86 7.39
C TYR A 43 6.89 3.01 6.12
N GLU A 44 8.10 2.67 5.67
CA GLU A 44 8.35 1.90 4.43
C GLU A 44 7.84 0.45 4.49
N HIS A 45 7.83 -0.15 5.68
CA HIS A 45 7.38 -1.54 5.86
C HIS A 45 5.90 -1.69 5.54
N LEU A 46 5.04 -0.80 6.04
CA LEU A 46 3.62 -0.79 5.70
C LEU A 46 3.39 -0.65 4.20
N ALA A 47 4.09 0.26 3.51
CA ALA A 47 3.96 0.43 2.06
C ALA A 47 4.30 -0.86 1.31
N ARG A 48 5.40 -1.53 1.69
CA ARG A 48 5.78 -2.82 1.13
C ARG A 48 4.71 -3.89 1.36
N ARG A 49 4.23 -4.03 2.59
CA ARG A 49 3.22 -5.03 2.96
C ARG A 49 1.90 -4.83 2.23
N ILE A 50 1.47 -3.58 2.05
CA ILE A 50 0.31 -3.23 1.24
C ILE A 50 0.50 -3.73 -0.19
N GLY A 51 1.64 -3.40 -0.83
CA GLY A 51 1.93 -3.84 -2.20
C GLY A 51 1.93 -5.36 -2.36
N GLU A 52 2.59 -6.08 -1.44
CA GLU A 52 2.63 -7.54 -1.44
C GLU A 52 1.23 -8.15 -1.25
N ALA A 53 0.40 -7.59 -0.37
CA ALA A 53 -0.96 -8.05 -0.14
C ALA A 53 -1.84 -7.85 -1.38
N VAL A 54 -1.79 -6.67 -2.00
CA VAL A 54 -2.54 -6.37 -3.23
C VAL A 54 -2.13 -7.31 -4.36
N HIS A 55 -0.83 -7.47 -4.60
CA HIS A 55 -0.34 -8.39 -5.63
C HIS A 55 -0.73 -9.85 -5.36
N ARG A 56 -0.70 -10.30 -4.10
CA ARG A 56 -1.12 -11.66 -3.73
C ARG A 56 -2.60 -11.90 -4.06
N ALA A 57 -3.45 -10.95 -3.73
CA ALA A 57 -4.91 -11.04 -3.90
C ALA A 57 -5.34 -10.85 -5.36
N TYR A 58 -4.69 -9.94 -6.10
CA TYR A 58 -5.18 -9.47 -7.41
C TYR A 58 -4.22 -9.72 -8.58
N LYS A 59 -3.06 -10.35 -8.34
CA LYS A 59 -1.99 -10.59 -9.34
C LYS A 59 -1.52 -9.28 -9.99
N GLY A 60 -0.93 -9.31 -11.18
CA GLY A 60 -0.40 -8.12 -11.86
C GLY A 60 1.09 -7.85 -11.56
N ASP A 61 1.61 -6.72 -12.03
CA ASP A 61 3.02 -6.37 -11.86
C ASP A 61 3.24 -5.58 -10.57
N LEU A 62 4.17 -6.04 -9.73
CA LEU A 62 4.59 -5.34 -8.51
C LEU A 62 6.07 -4.94 -8.61
N ASN A 63 6.35 -3.65 -8.43
CA ASN A 63 7.71 -3.11 -8.46
C ASN A 63 8.01 -2.30 -7.21
N PHE A 64 9.23 -2.46 -6.70
CA PHE A 64 9.77 -1.74 -5.56
C PHE A 64 10.95 -0.88 -6.00
N LYS A 65 10.94 0.39 -5.62
CA LYS A 65 12.08 1.30 -5.79
C LYS A 65 12.51 1.83 -4.43
N TYR A 66 13.81 1.72 -4.17
CA TYR A 66 14.47 2.22 -2.97
C TYR A 66 15.37 3.38 -3.39
N PRO A 67 14.94 4.64 -3.24
CA PRO A 67 15.76 5.77 -3.64
C PRO A 67 16.99 5.88 -2.73
N GLU A 68 18.17 5.97 -3.33
CA GLU A 68 19.44 6.03 -2.63
C GLU A 68 19.49 7.24 -1.67
N GLY A 69 20.06 7.03 -0.49
CA GLY A 69 20.18 8.09 0.54
C GLY A 69 18.86 8.47 1.23
N THR A 70 17.77 7.74 0.99
CA THR A 70 16.46 8.02 1.62
C THR A 70 15.94 6.83 2.43
N LYS A 71 15.06 7.09 3.41
CA LYS A 71 14.42 6.08 4.25
C LYS A 71 12.95 5.87 3.87
N TYR A 72 12.69 5.72 2.58
CA TYR A 72 11.35 5.37 2.10
C TYR A 72 11.43 4.45 0.88
N ILE A 73 10.32 3.79 0.59
CA ILE A 73 10.14 2.93 -0.57
C ILE A 73 9.03 3.51 -1.46
N ARG A 74 9.20 3.41 -2.78
CA ARG A 74 8.08 3.58 -3.73
C ARG A 74 7.62 2.21 -4.19
N VAL A 75 6.35 1.95 -3.96
CA VAL A 75 5.69 0.69 -4.33
C VAL A 75 4.72 0.99 -5.46
N HIS A 76 4.95 0.38 -6.62
CA HIS A 76 4.08 0.52 -7.78
C HIS A 76 3.48 -0.82 -8.12
N TRP A 77 2.15 -0.87 -8.20
CA TRP A 77 1.40 -2.03 -8.62
C TRP A 77 0.44 -1.65 -9.75
N LYS A 78 0.32 -2.51 -10.76
CA LYS A 78 -0.61 -2.35 -11.87
C LYS A 78 -1.18 -3.69 -12.34
N ARG A 79 -2.41 -3.68 -12.84
CA ARG A 79 -3.05 -4.80 -13.55
C ARG A 79 -3.90 -4.29 -14.70
#